data_AF-J2Z8I4-F1
#
_entry.id   AF-J2Z8I4-F1
#
_cell.length_a   1.000
_cell.length_b   1.000
_cell.length_c   1.000
_cell.angle_alpha   90.00
_cell.angle_beta   90.00
_cell.angle_gamma   90.00
#
_symmetry.space_group_name_H-M   'P 1'
#
loop_
_entity.id
_entity.type
_entity.pdbx_description
1 polymer ?
#
loop_
_entity_poly.entity_id
_entity_poly.type
_entity_poly.pdbx_seq_one_letter_code
_entity_poly.pdbx_strand_id
1 'polypeptide(L)'
;MAEWEAELKRRTTVEKIYDVALQLREPLRVAAIANRAGVTRDTAREHLNFLTELGVVKNPSDEPATYERNDAYFEWRRIERLRTEYTVEELQERIRELTARIADYEATYDASTPAAVDAVAVAEASDSRTFDDVYSDLRDWATAREERKLTKRARLQRDRGDNQQ
;
A
#
# COMPACT_ATOMS: atom_id res chain seq x y z
N MET A 1 -34.96 -12.96 -7.51
CA MET A 1 -34.34 -12.42 -6.27
C MET A 1 -33.01 -13.12 -5.98
N ALA A 2 -32.96 -14.44 -5.77
CA ALA A 2 -31.72 -15.17 -5.47
C ALA A 2 -30.63 -15.19 -6.58
N GLU A 3 -31.01 -15.07 -7.86
CA GLU A 3 -30.06 -14.99 -8.98
C GLU A 3 -29.53 -13.56 -9.22
N TRP A 4 -30.26 -12.54 -8.77
CA TRP A 4 -29.84 -11.13 -8.80
C TRP A 4 -28.84 -10.82 -7.64
N GLU A 5 -29.01 -11.51 -6.51
CA GLU A 5 -28.06 -11.63 -5.39
C GLU A 5 -26.84 -12.54 -5.71
N ALA A 6 -26.83 -13.21 -6.87
CA ALA A 6 -25.72 -14.05 -7.36
C ALA A 6 -24.75 -13.31 -8.31
N GLU A 7 -25.19 -12.22 -8.93
CA GLU A 7 -24.40 -11.45 -9.92
C GLU A 7 -23.80 -10.16 -9.34
N LEU A 8 -24.45 -9.51 -8.36
CA LEU A 8 -23.78 -8.59 -7.40
C LEU A 8 -22.56 -9.27 -6.73
N LYS A 9 -22.55 -10.61 -6.75
CA LYS A 9 -21.63 -11.54 -6.09
C LYS A 9 -20.33 -11.86 -6.85
N ARG A 10 -20.06 -11.31 -8.05
CA ARG A 10 -18.81 -11.63 -8.80
C ARG A 10 -17.78 -10.50 -8.96
N ARG A 11 -18.19 -9.25 -8.81
CA ARG A 11 -17.42 -8.03 -8.49
C ARG A 11 -18.29 -6.87 -8.94
N THR A 12 -18.90 -6.19 -7.99
CA THR A 12 -19.69 -4.98 -8.20
C THR A 12 -18.87 -3.94 -8.99
N THR A 13 -19.56 -3.04 -9.69
CA THR A 13 -18.94 -1.91 -10.40
C THR A 13 -18.04 -1.11 -9.45
N VAL A 14 -18.47 -0.94 -8.20
CA VAL A 14 -17.70 -0.31 -7.13
C VAL A 14 -16.40 -1.08 -6.88
N GLU A 15 -16.44 -2.41 -6.72
CA GLU A 15 -15.23 -3.23 -6.50
C GLU A 15 -14.25 -3.12 -7.66
N LYS A 16 -14.72 -3.16 -8.91
CA LYS A 16 -13.83 -3.02 -10.09
C LYS A 16 -13.13 -1.66 -10.12
N ILE A 17 -13.87 -0.59 -9.88
CA ILE A 17 -13.32 0.77 -9.86
C ILE A 17 -12.40 0.95 -8.66
N TYR A 18 -12.77 0.41 -7.50
CA TYR A 18 -11.95 0.40 -6.30
C TYR A 18 -10.62 -0.33 -6.53
N ASP A 19 -10.63 -1.52 -7.14
CA ASP A 19 -9.40 -2.25 -7.47
C ASP A 19 -8.49 -1.47 -8.42
N VAL A 20 -9.06 -0.85 -9.46
CA VAL A 20 -8.29 -0.02 -10.39
C VAL A 20 -7.74 1.20 -9.65
N ALA A 21 -8.53 1.84 -8.79
CA ALA A 21 -8.12 2.97 -7.97
C ALA A 21 -6.95 2.63 -7.04
N LEU A 22 -6.96 1.43 -6.44
CA LEU A 22 -5.87 0.95 -5.57
C LEU A 22 -4.55 0.73 -6.30
N GLN A 23 -4.59 0.55 -7.62
CA GLN A 23 -3.43 0.30 -8.49
C GLN A 23 -2.88 1.59 -9.12
N LEU A 24 -3.53 2.74 -8.91
CA LEU A 24 -3.06 4.02 -9.43
C LEU A 24 -1.76 4.43 -8.72
N ARG A 25 -0.67 4.48 -9.50
CA ARG A 25 0.63 5.01 -9.04
C ARG A 25 0.85 6.48 -9.41
N GLU A 26 0.04 6.99 -10.33
CA GLU A 26 0.05 8.37 -10.82
C GLU A 26 -1.39 8.80 -11.14
N PRO A 27 -1.69 10.11 -11.20
CA PRO A 27 -3.01 10.61 -11.57
C PRO A 27 -3.45 10.15 -12.96
N LEU A 28 -4.63 9.53 -13.05
CA LEU A 28 -5.22 9.09 -14.31
C LEU A 28 -6.58 9.75 -14.57
N ARG A 29 -6.85 10.02 -15.85
CA ARG A 29 -8.16 10.51 -16.29
C ARG A 29 -9.24 9.45 -16.11
N VAL A 30 -10.47 9.90 -15.85
CA VAL A 30 -11.68 9.05 -15.75
C VAL A 30 -11.77 8.04 -16.89
N ALA A 31 -11.50 8.47 -18.13
CA ALA A 31 -11.58 7.60 -19.29
C ALA A 31 -10.63 6.40 -19.23
N ALA A 32 -9.41 6.60 -18.73
CA ALA A 32 -8.44 5.52 -18.58
C ALA A 32 -8.85 4.54 -17.48
N ILE A 33 -9.37 5.06 -16.37
CA ILE A 33 -9.88 4.27 -15.26
C ILE A 33 -11.11 3.45 -15.69
N ALA A 34 -12.05 4.07 -16.40
CA ALA A 34 -13.24 3.42 -16.94
C ALA A 34 -12.89 2.24 -17.86
N ASN A 35 -11.92 2.46 -18.76
CA ASN A 35 -11.42 1.40 -19.66
C ASN A 35 -10.80 0.23 -18.88
N ARG A 36 -9.98 0.51 -17.86
CA ARG A 36 -9.35 -0.53 -17.02
C ARG A 36 -10.39 -1.31 -16.20
N ALA A 37 -11.43 -0.64 -15.72
CA ALA A 37 -12.50 -1.26 -14.93
C ALA A 37 -13.57 -1.95 -15.79
N GLY A 38 -13.56 -1.75 -17.12
CA GLY A 38 -14.57 -2.30 -18.03
C GLY A 38 -15.96 -1.70 -17.82
N VAL A 39 -16.03 -0.40 -17.53
CA VAL A 39 -17.27 0.35 -17.22
C VAL A 39 -17.38 1.60 -18.09
N THR A 40 -18.55 2.24 -18.11
CA THR A 40 -18.74 3.52 -18.83
C THR A 40 -18.02 4.66 -18.09
N ARG A 41 -17.72 5.76 -18.82
CA ARG A 41 -17.09 6.95 -18.22
C ARG A 41 -17.95 7.60 -17.15
N ASP A 42 -19.25 7.65 -17.34
CA ASP A 42 -20.16 8.29 -16.38
C ASP A 42 -20.29 7.46 -15.11
N THR A 43 -20.41 6.13 -15.24
CA THR A 43 -20.37 5.21 -14.10
C THR A 43 -19.03 5.28 -13.36
N ALA A 44 -17.91 5.38 -14.08
CA ALA A 44 -16.60 5.58 -13.45
C ALA A 44 -16.54 6.89 -12.66
N ARG A 45 -17.04 8.00 -13.23
CA ARG A 45 -17.04 9.31 -12.58
C ARG A 45 -17.87 9.31 -11.29
N GLU A 46 -19.08 8.74 -11.33
CA GLU A 46 -19.96 8.65 -10.16
C GLU A 46 -19.28 7.92 -8.99
N HIS A 47 -18.73 6.74 -9.25
CA HIS A 47 -18.04 5.97 -8.20
C HIS A 47 -16.71 6.59 -7.77
N LEU A 48 -15.96 7.23 -8.66
CA LEU A 48 -14.73 7.94 -8.29
C LEU A 48 -15.02 9.16 -7.41
N ASN A 49 -16.13 9.86 -7.63
CA ASN A 49 -16.58 10.93 -6.75
C ASN A 49 -16.95 10.37 -5.36
N PHE A 50 -17.70 9.29 -5.30
CA PHE A 50 -18.00 8.61 -4.04
C PHE A 50 -16.72 8.14 -3.30
N LEU A 51 -15.75 7.58 -4.01
CA LEU A 51 -14.45 7.21 -3.43
C LEU A 51 -13.63 8.43 -2.99
N THR A 52 -13.83 9.59 -3.62
CA THR A 52 -13.22 10.86 -3.19
C THR A 52 -13.83 11.34 -1.89
N GLU A 53 -15.16 11.26 -1.75
CA GLU A 53 -15.87 11.58 -0.50
C GLU A 53 -15.44 10.68 0.66
N LEU A 54 -15.20 9.39 0.38
CA LEU A 54 -14.64 8.45 1.37
C LEU A 54 -13.14 8.67 1.65
N GLY A 55 -12.47 9.53 0.89
CA GLY A 55 -11.04 9.81 0.99
C GLY A 55 -10.14 8.70 0.44
N VAL A 56 -10.68 7.71 -0.29
CA VAL A 56 -9.93 6.59 -0.90
C VAL A 56 -9.09 7.06 -2.08
N VAL A 57 -9.64 7.97 -2.89
CA VAL A 57 -8.94 8.64 -3.98
C VAL A 57 -8.95 10.15 -3.74
N LYS A 58 -8.03 10.85 -4.39
CA LYS A 58 -8.04 12.31 -4.47
C LYS A 58 -8.13 12.73 -5.93
N ASN A 59 -8.73 13.89 -6.14
CA ASN A 59 -8.80 14.54 -7.45
C ASN A 59 -7.89 15.79 -7.40
N PRO A 60 -6.64 15.71 -7.90
CA PRO A 60 -5.70 16.81 -7.85
C PRO A 60 -5.96 17.88 -8.93
N SER A 61 -6.78 17.59 -9.94
CA SER A 61 -7.05 18.51 -11.03
C SER A 61 -8.38 18.17 -11.70
N ASP A 62 -9.29 19.15 -11.74
CA ASP A 62 -10.59 19.05 -12.40
C ASP A 62 -10.52 19.33 -13.92
N GLU A 63 -9.41 19.88 -14.41
CA GLU A 63 -9.23 20.28 -15.82
C GLU A 63 -7.90 19.79 -16.42
N PRO A 64 -7.87 18.61 -17.07
CA PRO A 64 -8.93 17.60 -17.11
C PRO A 64 -8.98 16.77 -15.82
N ALA A 65 -10.20 16.43 -15.36
CA ALA A 65 -10.44 15.57 -14.20
C ALA A 65 -9.52 14.34 -14.13
N THR A 66 -8.65 14.31 -13.12
CA THR A 66 -7.75 13.18 -12.83
C THR A 66 -8.01 12.64 -11.43
N TYR A 67 -7.74 11.36 -11.24
CA TYR A 67 -7.88 10.69 -9.96
C TYR A 67 -6.60 9.91 -9.67
N GLU A 68 -6.18 9.93 -8.42
CA GLU A 68 -5.05 9.16 -7.91
C GLU A 68 -5.42 8.55 -6.56
N ARG A 69 -4.72 7.49 -6.17
CA ARG A 69 -4.91 6.88 -4.86
C ARG A 69 -4.52 7.86 -3.76
N ASN A 70 -5.34 7.96 -2.71
CA ASN A 70 -4.99 8.77 -1.55
C ASN A 70 -4.08 7.99 -0.60
N ASP A 71 -2.78 7.96 -0.89
CA ASP A 71 -1.79 7.23 -0.08
C ASP A 71 -1.80 7.65 1.39
N ALA A 72 -2.04 8.93 1.68
CA ALA A 72 -2.11 9.44 3.05
C ALA A 72 -3.27 8.82 3.84
N TYR A 73 -4.43 8.58 3.19
CA TYR A 73 -5.57 7.90 3.82
C TYR A 73 -5.25 6.45 4.17
N PHE A 74 -4.60 5.72 3.27
CA PHE A 74 -4.22 4.33 3.53
C PHE A 74 -3.12 4.21 4.57
N GLU A 75 -2.15 5.14 4.58
CA GLU A 75 -1.13 5.22 5.62
C GLU A 75 -1.79 5.45 6.98
N TRP A 76 -2.68 6.44 7.07
CA TRP A 76 -3.43 6.74 8.28
C TRP A 76 -4.26 5.53 8.74
N ARG A 77 -5.01 4.87 7.84
CA ARG A 77 -5.80 3.66 8.16
C ARG A 77 -4.93 2.54 8.72
N ARG A 78 -3.71 2.35 8.19
CA ARG A 78 -2.81 1.30 8.67
C ARG A 78 -2.20 1.66 10.03
N ILE A 79 -1.87 2.93 10.24
CA ILE A 79 -1.40 3.43 11.54
C ILE A 79 -2.50 3.32 12.59
N GLU A 80 -3.73 3.72 12.25
CA GLU A 80 -4.87 3.65 13.17
C GLU A 80 -5.12 2.20 13.60
N ARG A 81 -5.09 1.26 12.65
CA ARG A 81 -5.20 -0.18 12.95
C ARG A 81 -4.11 -0.66 13.89
N LEU A 82 -2.84 -0.34 13.56
CA LEU A 82 -1.70 -0.68 14.42
C LEU A 82 -1.87 -0.08 15.83
N ARG A 83 -2.39 1.14 15.91
CA ARG A 83 -2.73 1.77 17.18
C ARG A 83 -3.80 0.96 17.87
N THR A 84 -4.96 0.70 17.27
CA THR A 84 -6.08 0.05 17.97
C THR A 84 -5.78 -1.38 18.40
N GLU A 85 -5.05 -2.14 17.58
CA GLU A 85 -4.85 -3.59 17.77
C GLU A 85 -3.68 -3.95 18.68
N TYR A 86 -2.65 -3.09 18.82
CA TYR A 86 -1.40 -3.46 19.52
C TYR A 86 -1.05 -2.50 20.65
N THR A 87 -0.63 -3.02 21.81
CA THR A 87 -0.12 -2.21 22.92
C THR A 87 1.21 -1.53 22.58
N VAL A 88 1.64 -0.58 23.42
CA VAL A 88 2.93 0.10 23.23
C VAL A 88 4.09 -0.90 23.26
N GLU A 89 4.03 -1.91 24.14
CA GLU A 89 5.02 -2.98 24.28
C GLU A 89 5.06 -3.88 23.03
N GLU A 90 3.90 -4.28 22.52
CA GLU A 90 3.79 -5.09 21.29
C GLU A 90 4.29 -4.32 20.07
N LEU A 91 3.96 -3.03 19.96
CA LEU A 91 4.50 -2.15 18.92
C LEU A 91 6.02 -2.02 19.04
N GLN A 92 6.55 -1.95 20.26
CA GLN A 92 7.99 -1.88 20.49
C GLN A 92 8.70 -3.20 20.13
N GLU A 93 8.12 -4.35 20.46
CA GLU A 93 8.66 -5.65 20.06
C GLU A 93 8.69 -5.79 18.54
N ARG A 94 7.58 -5.47 17.88
CA ARG A 94 7.51 -5.50 16.41
C ARG A 94 8.53 -4.57 15.76
N ILE A 95 8.80 -3.40 16.34
CA ILE A 95 9.88 -2.50 15.86
C ILE A 95 11.26 -3.16 15.99
N ARG A 96 11.52 -3.91 17.08
CA ARG A 96 12.78 -4.64 17.27
C ARG A 96 12.94 -5.74 16.23
N GLU A 97 11.93 -6.59 16.07
CA GLU A 97 11.91 -7.68 15.07
C GLU A 97 12.17 -7.16 13.65
N LEU A 98 11.44 -6.12 13.24
CA LEU A 98 11.62 -5.51 11.92
C LEU A 98 12.99 -4.86 11.77
N THR A 99 13.56 -4.32 12.84
CA THR A 99 14.92 -3.75 12.82
C THR A 99 15.97 -4.84 12.62
N ALA A 100 15.84 -5.97 13.32
CA ALA A 100 16.72 -7.12 13.13
C ALA A 100 16.65 -7.68 11.70
N ARG A 101 15.42 -7.93 11.19
CA ARG A 101 15.22 -8.39 9.81
C ARG A 101 15.81 -7.44 8.77
N ILE A 102 15.68 -6.13 8.98
CA ILE A 102 16.28 -5.12 8.09
C ILE A 102 17.81 -5.19 8.14
N ALA A 103 18.40 -5.38 9.32
CA ALA A 103 19.85 -5.51 9.47
C ALA A 103 20.37 -6.78 8.79
N ASP A 104 19.63 -7.89 8.83
CA ASP A 104 19.98 -9.12 8.13
C ASP A 104 20.03 -8.90 6.61
N TYR A 105 19.06 -8.17 6.04
CA TYR A 105 19.11 -7.79 4.62
C TYR A 105 20.25 -6.82 4.31
N GLU A 106 20.47 -5.81 5.16
CA GLU A 106 21.58 -4.85 4.99
C GLU A 106 22.94 -5.57 4.96
N ALA A 107 23.13 -6.57 5.83
CA ALA A 107 24.33 -7.41 5.86
C ALA A 107 24.41 -8.37 4.66
N THR A 108 23.29 -8.97 4.24
CA THR A 108 23.24 -9.93 3.12
C THR A 108 23.61 -9.29 1.78
N TYR A 109 23.23 -8.03 1.58
CA TYR A 109 23.40 -7.31 0.32
C TYR A 109 24.48 -6.23 0.37
N ASP A 110 25.15 -6.04 1.52
CA ASP A 110 26.11 -4.96 1.78
C ASP A 110 25.58 -3.58 1.31
N ALA A 111 24.33 -3.30 1.66
CA ALA A 111 23.61 -2.13 1.19
C ALA A 111 22.75 -1.53 2.30
N SER A 112 22.54 -0.21 2.28
CA SER A 112 21.70 0.48 3.27
C SER A 112 20.21 0.52 2.90
N THR A 113 19.90 0.27 1.62
CA THR A 113 18.51 0.23 1.12
C THR A 113 18.38 -0.79 -0.03
N PRO A 114 17.19 -1.38 -0.21
CA PRO A 114 16.96 -2.33 -1.30
C PRO A 114 17.16 -1.70 -2.69
N ALA A 115 16.93 -0.39 -2.84
CA ALA A 115 17.11 0.33 -4.09
C ALA A 115 18.59 0.51 -4.49
N ALA A 116 19.52 0.30 -3.55
CA ALA A 116 20.95 0.37 -3.82
C ALA A 116 21.54 -0.97 -4.33
N VAL A 117 20.74 -2.03 -4.36
CA VAL A 117 21.17 -3.37 -4.78
C VAL A 117 20.89 -3.56 -6.27
N ASP A 118 21.93 -3.92 -7.02
CA ASP A 118 21.76 -4.42 -8.39
C ASP A 118 21.39 -5.91 -8.35
N ALA A 119 20.10 -6.19 -8.50
CA ALA A 119 19.56 -7.54 -8.44
C ALA A 119 20.13 -8.47 -9.53
N VAL A 120 20.47 -7.92 -10.70
CA VAL A 120 21.05 -8.70 -11.81
C VAL A 120 22.46 -9.10 -11.45
N ALA A 121 23.28 -8.14 -11.03
CA ALA A 121 24.67 -8.41 -10.65
C ALA A 121 24.77 -9.41 -9.48
N VAL A 122 23.88 -9.30 -8.48
CA VAL A 122 23.87 -10.23 -7.35
C VAL A 122 23.46 -11.64 -7.77
N ALA A 123 22.47 -11.78 -8.65
CA ALA A 123 22.05 -13.08 -9.16
C ALA A 123 23.12 -13.73 -10.04
N GLU A 124 23.77 -12.96 -10.92
CA GLU A 124 24.86 -13.46 -11.77
C GLU A 124 26.10 -13.88 -10.97
N ALA A 125 26.37 -13.21 -9.84
CA ALA A 125 27.46 -13.56 -8.94
C ALA A 125 27.14 -14.72 -7.98
N SER A 126 25.90 -15.22 -7.96
CA SER A 126 25.45 -16.27 -7.06
C SER A 126 25.31 -17.61 -7.78
N ASP A 127 25.94 -18.66 -7.24
CA ASP A 127 25.78 -20.02 -7.75
C ASP A 127 24.43 -20.67 -7.37
N SER A 128 23.67 -20.06 -6.44
CA SER A 128 22.46 -20.66 -5.85
C SER A 128 21.22 -19.78 -5.86
N ARG A 129 21.37 -18.45 -5.92
CA ARG A 129 20.22 -17.52 -5.92
C ARG A 129 19.88 -17.08 -7.33
N THR A 130 18.61 -17.19 -7.68
CA THR A 130 18.09 -16.67 -8.94
C THR A 130 17.78 -15.18 -8.83
N PHE A 131 17.58 -14.53 -9.98
CA PHE A 131 17.07 -13.16 -10.04
C PHE A 131 15.74 -13.00 -9.27
N ASP A 132 14.84 -13.98 -9.39
CA ASP A 132 13.54 -13.94 -8.71
C ASP A 132 13.69 -14.03 -7.19
N ASP A 133 14.63 -14.83 -6.69
CA ASP A 133 14.93 -14.91 -5.26
C ASP A 133 15.45 -13.57 -4.73
N VAL A 134 16.43 -12.98 -5.42
CA VAL A 134 17.00 -11.67 -5.05
C VAL A 134 15.92 -10.59 -5.11
N TYR A 135 15.10 -10.58 -6.17
CA TYR A 135 14.02 -9.61 -6.30
C TYR A 135 12.96 -9.76 -5.20
N SER A 136 12.63 -10.99 -4.81
CA SER A 136 11.74 -11.28 -3.69
C SER A 136 12.30 -10.73 -2.38
N ASP A 137 13.58 -10.97 -2.11
CA ASP A 137 14.26 -10.43 -0.92
C ASP A 137 14.25 -8.90 -0.88
N LEU A 138 14.56 -8.23 -1.99
CA LEU A 138 14.52 -6.76 -2.06
C LEU A 138 13.12 -6.20 -1.80
N ARG A 139 12.08 -6.89 -2.30
CA ARG A 139 10.69 -6.52 -2.05
C ARG A 139 10.30 -6.72 -0.59
N ASP A 140 10.73 -7.81 0.01
CA ASP A 140 10.48 -8.12 1.41
C ASP A 140 11.22 -7.15 2.34
N TRP A 141 12.46 -6.78 1.99
CA TRP A 141 13.23 -5.78 2.69
C TRP A 141 12.55 -4.40 2.62
N ALA A 142 12.10 -3.99 1.44
CA ALA A 142 11.35 -2.73 1.28
C ALA A 142 10.06 -2.74 2.13
N THR A 143 9.35 -3.87 2.15
CA THR A 143 8.15 -4.06 2.96
C THR A 143 8.46 -3.94 4.45
N ALA A 144 9.52 -4.61 4.94
CA ALA A 144 9.93 -4.54 6.34
C ALA A 144 10.27 -3.10 6.78
N ARG A 145 10.92 -2.32 5.89
CA ARG A 145 11.24 -0.91 6.16
C ARG A 145 9.99 -0.05 6.29
N GLU A 146 9.03 -0.19 5.38
CA GLU A 146 7.77 0.54 5.46
C GLU A 146 6.95 0.12 6.67
N GLU A 147 6.85 -1.18 6.97
CA GLU A 147 6.17 -1.64 8.18
C GLU A 147 6.78 -1.02 9.44
N ARG A 148 8.12 -1.02 9.56
CA ARG A 148 8.81 -0.44 10.72
C ARG A 148 8.50 1.04 10.87
N LYS A 149 8.45 1.79 9.76
CA LYS A 149 8.10 3.21 9.74
C LYS A 149 6.67 3.43 10.26
N LEU A 150 5.71 2.65 9.78
CA LEU A 150 4.31 2.74 10.22
C LEU A 150 4.16 2.35 11.70
N THR A 151 4.81 1.28 12.15
CA THR A 151 4.78 0.85 13.56
C THR A 151 5.39 1.89 14.49
N LYS A 152 6.52 2.51 14.12
CA LYS A 152 7.11 3.64 14.87
C LYS A 152 6.15 4.82 14.99
N ARG A 153 5.46 5.17 13.89
CA ARG A 153 4.48 6.26 13.88
C ARG A 153 3.25 5.93 14.73
N ALA A 154 2.76 4.71 14.68
CA ALA A 154 1.66 4.24 15.52
C ALA A 154 2.00 4.33 17.02
N ARG A 155 3.19 3.84 17.42
CA ARG A 155 3.65 3.92 18.81
C ARG A 155 3.74 5.36 19.30
N LEU A 156 4.40 6.23 18.52
CA LEU A 156 4.55 7.65 18.86
C LEU A 156 3.21 8.37 19.02
N GLN A 157 2.19 8.02 18.22
CA GLN A 157 0.85 8.59 18.38
C GLN A 157 0.15 8.08 19.64
N ARG A 158 0.41 6.84 20.05
CA ARG A 158 -0.17 6.27 21.27
C ARG A 158 0.45 6.88 22.53
N ASP A 159 1.78 6.98 22.56
CA ASP A 159 2.53 7.65 23.64
C ASP A 159 2.04 9.11 23.87
N ARG A 160 1.61 9.80 22.80
CA ARG A 160 1.05 11.15 22.89
C ARG A 160 -0.40 11.19 23.39
N GLY A 161 -1.21 10.18 23.03
CA GLY A 161 -2.59 10.07 23.49
C GLY A 161 -2.67 9.70 24.97
N ASP A 162 -1.75 8.85 25.44
CA ASP A 162 -1.70 8.40 26.83
C ASP A 162 -1.16 9.50 27.77
N ASN A 163 -0.27 10.38 27.29
CA ASN A 163 0.23 11.53 28.04
C ASN A 163 -0.76 12.71 28.13
N GLN A 164 -1.93 12.63 27.49
CA GLN A 164 -2.97 13.66 27.50
C GLN A 164 -4.22 13.26 28.31
N GLN A 165 -4.20 12.10 28.97
CA GLN A 165 -5.23 11.62 29.90
C GLN A 165 -4.69 11.63 31.34
#